data_AF-A0A3M1T4S9-F1
#
_entry.id   AF-A0A3M1T4S9-F1
#
_cell.length_a   1.000
_cell.length_b   1.000
_cell.length_c   1.000
_cell.angle_alpha   90.00
_cell.angle_beta   90.00
_cell.angle_gamma   90.00
#
_symmetry.space_group_name_H-M   'P 1'
#
loop_
_entity.id
_entity.type
_entity.pdbx_description
1 polymer ?
#
loop_
_entity_poly.entity_id
_entity_poly.type
_entity_poly.pdbx_seq_one_letter_code
_entity_poly.pdbx_strand_id
1 'polypeptide(L)'
;MTRRRRQPTPRSTRAPAAWKAAPSAMGRTPSLQWRRSTKTNQSDGAVRGRRCTLATGFVLSALFAWGCSDPRPPPRRPLTWREDVGPLLAQACVSCHGPNRADGAYRLDTYLGALGNGTDAIPNAIAGDPESALLRVLDQEDHRRLLPEGSLDLAGLLRTWVVDDRLAYFYSPYHPPGVLNARDADFHGRAVAEAGWRLDGCRRCHQSDPEQAPEDSLGPPCLSCHIEGAAACDTCHPDPGGAHARHLHPGEWLAPVSCDVCHPPRERLEVEGHGDGQVDVVFSGVARSNGAAPAFDAAQAQCTNTWCHGGLAGAEEPAPRWYERVTLGCTGCHGFPPMQLRRGGAHLPGEDCTVCHTLEPASHPNGEIDLAVDPTRCDGCHSGPGSQLPFRGLHGETDPALLAIGAHSVHLAGSFFARPLDCADCHQVPDSVTAEGHLDAPPAEVVFSGVATAGGRTPAWEAASATCSDTWCHGAALDGGQRVTPPWNGDQQVGCGSCHGVPPEQLRSGAMHPKAERCGGCHGQVIDDRWQWVDLAKHLDGQVEVGP
;
A
#
# COMPACT_ATOMS: atom_id res chain seq x y z
N MET A 1 -32.49 52.15 -12.05
CA MET A 1 -32.73 50.95 -12.89
C MET A 1 -32.43 49.71 -12.06
N THR A 2 -33.43 49.19 -11.38
CA THR A 2 -33.33 48.04 -10.45
C THR A 2 -33.83 46.78 -11.16
N ARG A 3 -32.92 45.88 -11.56
CA ARG A 3 -33.30 44.56 -12.11
C ARG A 3 -33.40 43.54 -10.97
N ARG A 4 -34.64 43.21 -10.58
CA ARG A 4 -34.98 42.06 -9.73
C ARG A 4 -34.61 40.76 -10.46
N ARG A 5 -33.72 39.94 -9.89
CA ARG A 5 -33.53 38.54 -10.29
C ARG A 5 -34.72 37.72 -9.79
N ARG A 6 -35.37 36.98 -10.69
CA ARG A 6 -36.39 35.97 -10.39
C ARG A 6 -35.72 34.72 -9.81
N GLN A 7 -36.23 34.23 -8.69
CA GLN A 7 -35.94 32.88 -8.19
C GLN A 7 -36.68 31.84 -9.07
N PRO A 8 -36.10 30.66 -9.36
CA PRO A 8 -36.83 29.55 -9.94
C PRO A 8 -37.51 28.70 -8.86
N THR A 9 -38.74 28.31 -9.13
CA THR A 9 -39.55 27.35 -8.36
C THR A 9 -39.01 25.91 -8.50
N PRO A 10 -39.17 25.05 -7.48
CA PRO A 10 -38.74 23.65 -7.58
C PRO A 10 -39.70 22.85 -8.46
N ARG A 11 -39.14 22.15 -9.46
CA ARG A 11 -39.84 21.12 -10.23
C ARG A 11 -40.02 19.88 -9.37
N SER A 12 -41.26 19.44 -9.17
CA SER A 12 -41.56 18.14 -8.57
C SER A 12 -41.09 17.02 -9.50
N THR A 13 -40.12 16.23 -9.07
CA THR A 13 -39.79 14.95 -9.70
C THR A 13 -40.72 13.88 -9.13
N ARG A 14 -41.49 13.24 -10.02
CA ARG A 14 -42.24 12.01 -9.74
C ARG A 14 -41.24 10.91 -9.36
N ALA A 15 -41.46 10.27 -8.22
CA ALA A 15 -40.79 9.03 -7.86
C ALA A 15 -41.15 7.90 -8.84
N PRO A 16 -40.19 7.07 -9.30
CA PRO A 16 -40.52 5.81 -9.94
C PRO A 16 -41.01 4.79 -8.90
N ALA A 17 -41.93 3.92 -9.33
CA ALA A 17 -42.69 3.01 -8.51
C ALA A 17 -41.80 2.07 -7.66
N ALA A 18 -42.09 2.03 -6.37
CA ALA A 18 -41.56 1.04 -5.44
C ALA A 18 -41.93 -0.38 -5.91
N TRP A 19 -40.92 -1.22 -6.11
CA TRP A 19 -41.10 -2.66 -6.18
C TRP A 19 -41.52 -3.14 -4.79
N LYS A 20 -42.78 -3.51 -4.64
CA LYS A 20 -43.30 -4.15 -3.42
C LYS A 20 -42.67 -5.54 -3.31
N ALA A 21 -41.79 -5.73 -2.34
CA ALA A 21 -41.39 -7.05 -1.88
C ALA A 21 -42.62 -7.79 -1.34
N ALA A 22 -42.90 -8.98 -1.87
CA ALA A 22 -43.86 -9.89 -1.30
C ALA A 22 -43.26 -10.56 -0.04
N PRO A 23 -44.04 -10.80 1.02
CA PRO A 23 -43.54 -11.41 2.25
C PRO A 23 -43.21 -12.90 2.03
N SER A 24 -42.07 -13.33 2.57
CA SER A 24 -41.68 -14.74 2.66
C SER A 24 -42.68 -15.49 3.54
N ALA A 25 -43.44 -16.41 2.93
CA ALA A 25 -44.19 -17.42 3.65
C ALA A 25 -43.30 -18.65 3.86
N MET A 26 -43.01 -18.94 5.13
CA MET A 26 -42.47 -20.24 5.56
C MET A 26 -43.42 -21.35 5.11
N GLY A 27 -42.92 -22.28 4.29
CA GLY A 27 -43.64 -23.45 3.78
C GLY A 27 -42.76 -24.69 3.87
N ARG A 28 -43.25 -25.71 4.56
CA ARG A 28 -42.57 -26.94 4.98
C ARG A 28 -42.17 -27.82 3.79
N THR A 29 -41.12 -28.61 4.02
CA THR A 29 -40.53 -29.64 3.15
C THR A 29 -41.52 -30.71 2.66
N PRO A 30 -41.17 -31.38 1.55
CA PRO A 30 -41.26 -32.84 1.53
C PRO A 30 -39.95 -33.50 1.08
N SER A 31 -39.50 -34.44 1.90
CA SER A 31 -38.43 -35.40 1.65
C SER A 31 -38.83 -36.45 0.60
N LEU A 32 -38.06 -36.59 -0.48
CA LEU A 32 -38.15 -37.72 -1.40
C LEU A 32 -37.26 -38.86 -0.91
N GLN A 33 -37.90 -39.93 -0.42
CA GLN A 33 -37.26 -41.16 0.00
C GLN A 33 -36.91 -42.03 -1.22
N TRP A 34 -35.63 -42.39 -1.35
CA TRP A 34 -35.17 -43.46 -2.22
C TRP A 34 -35.53 -44.82 -1.62
N ARG A 35 -36.44 -45.58 -2.25
CA ARG A 35 -36.65 -47.00 -1.93
C ARG A 35 -35.72 -47.86 -2.78
N ARG A 36 -34.77 -48.53 -2.11
CA ARG A 36 -34.05 -49.70 -2.65
C ARG A 36 -34.98 -50.92 -2.55
N SER A 37 -35.12 -51.67 -3.64
CA SER A 37 -35.68 -53.03 -3.62
C SER A 37 -34.60 -54.00 -4.06
N THR A 38 -34.04 -54.72 -3.09
CA THR A 38 -33.30 -55.97 -3.28
C THR A 38 -34.29 -57.11 -3.41
N LYS A 39 -34.04 -58.05 -4.34
CA LYS A 39 -34.33 -59.49 -4.15
C LYS A 39 -33.64 -60.35 -5.20
N THR A 40 -32.75 -61.18 -4.66
CA THR A 40 -32.28 -62.48 -5.09
C THR A 40 -33.35 -63.39 -5.71
N ASN A 41 -33.01 -64.27 -6.67
CA ASN A 41 -32.83 -65.70 -6.34
C ASN A 41 -32.24 -66.54 -7.48
N GLN A 42 -31.52 -67.58 -7.07
CA GLN A 42 -30.99 -68.72 -7.82
C GLN A 42 -32.10 -69.59 -8.42
N SER A 43 -31.77 -70.36 -9.47
CA SER A 43 -32.11 -71.79 -9.53
C SER A 43 -31.24 -72.54 -10.53
N ASP A 44 -30.62 -73.61 -10.04
CA ASP A 44 -30.02 -74.71 -10.79
C ASP A 44 -31.07 -75.53 -11.55
N GLY A 45 -30.67 -76.21 -12.64
CA GLY A 45 -31.45 -77.35 -13.13
C GLY A 45 -31.23 -77.80 -14.57
N ALA A 46 -30.37 -78.82 -14.71
CA ALA A 46 -30.50 -79.97 -15.62
C ALA A 46 -30.18 -79.84 -17.13
N VAL A 47 -29.06 -80.51 -17.44
CA VAL A 47 -28.70 -81.13 -18.72
C VAL A 47 -29.81 -82.04 -19.25
N ARG A 48 -30.14 -81.90 -20.55
CA ARG A 48 -30.57 -83.04 -21.40
C ARG A 48 -30.40 -82.69 -22.87
N GLY A 49 -29.49 -83.40 -23.53
CA GLY A 49 -29.29 -83.32 -24.96
C GLY A 49 -30.48 -83.87 -25.74
N ARG A 50 -30.71 -83.30 -26.92
CA ARG A 50 -31.44 -83.95 -28.02
C ARG A 50 -30.96 -83.36 -29.33
N ARG A 51 -30.41 -84.27 -30.15
CA ARG A 51 -29.99 -84.07 -31.53
C ARG A 51 -31.20 -83.66 -32.36
N CYS A 52 -31.12 -82.55 -33.08
CA CYS A 52 -32.03 -82.24 -34.17
C CYS A 52 -31.27 -82.29 -35.50
N THR A 53 -31.70 -83.27 -36.27
CA THR A 53 -31.47 -83.60 -37.67
C THR A 53 -31.40 -82.40 -38.63
N LEU A 54 -30.44 -82.50 -39.54
CA LEU A 54 -30.36 -81.82 -40.83
C LEU A 54 -31.69 -81.90 -41.59
N ALA A 55 -32.16 -80.76 -42.09
CA ALA A 55 -33.07 -80.70 -43.23
C ALA A 55 -32.70 -79.50 -44.10
N THR A 56 -31.97 -79.81 -45.16
CA THR A 56 -31.95 -79.18 -46.49
C THR A 56 -32.99 -78.06 -46.73
N GLY A 57 -32.48 -76.84 -46.90
CA GLY A 57 -33.17 -75.71 -47.52
C GLY A 57 -32.21 -75.00 -48.47
N PHE A 58 -32.43 -75.21 -49.76
CA PHE A 58 -31.57 -74.87 -50.88
C PHE A 58 -31.72 -73.39 -51.26
N VAL A 59 -30.58 -72.71 -51.46
CA VAL A 59 -30.30 -71.72 -52.52
C VAL A 59 -31.36 -70.64 -52.78
N LEU A 60 -31.08 -69.40 -52.35
CA LEU A 60 -31.32 -68.13 -53.06
C LEU A 60 -31.04 -66.93 -52.15
N SER A 61 -29.76 -66.55 -51.95
CA SER A 61 -29.37 -65.22 -51.42
C SER A 61 -27.88 -64.86 -51.62
N ALA A 62 -27.08 -65.70 -52.29
CA ALA A 62 -25.63 -65.49 -52.43
C ALA A 62 -25.22 -64.53 -53.58
N LEU A 63 -25.99 -63.47 -53.84
CA LEU A 63 -25.67 -62.47 -54.87
C LEU A 63 -25.85 -60.99 -54.43
N PHE A 64 -25.84 -60.71 -53.12
CA PHE A 64 -25.82 -59.34 -52.58
C PHE A 64 -24.83 -59.13 -51.43
N ALA A 65 -23.73 -59.90 -51.38
CA ALA A 65 -22.67 -59.75 -50.37
C ALA A 65 -21.31 -59.30 -50.96
N TRP A 66 -21.34 -58.64 -52.12
CA TRP A 66 -20.20 -57.90 -52.70
C TRP A 66 -20.54 -56.41 -52.88
N GLY A 67 -21.29 -55.85 -51.93
CA GLY A 67 -21.16 -54.43 -51.63
C GLY A 67 -19.86 -54.27 -50.85
N CYS A 68 -18.85 -53.64 -51.46
CA CYS A 68 -17.62 -53.25 -50.80
C CYS A 68 -17.96 -52.54 -49.49
N SER A 69 -17.78 -53.22 -48.36
CA SER A 69 -17.52 -52.51 -47.12
C SER A 69 -16.08 -52.07 -47.24
N ASP A 70 -15.86 -50.87 -47.77
CA ASP A 70 -14.58 -50.21 -47.55
C ASP A 70 -14.31 -50.27 -46.05
N PRO A 71 -13.12 -50.74 -45.61
CA PRO A 71 -12.77 -50.68 -44.21
C PRO A 71 -12.97 -49.24 -43.78
N ARG A 72 -13.84 -49.00 -42.79
CA ARG A 72 -14.01 -47.65 -42.24
C ARG A 72 -12.61 -47.13 -41.94
N PRO A 73 -12.20 -45.98 -42.49
CA PRO A 73 -10.89 -45.43 -42.17
C PRO A 73 -10.79 -45.35 -40.65
N PRO A 74 -9.62 -45.68 -40.08
CA PRO A 74 -9.45 -45.57 -38.64
C PRO A 74 -9.88 -44.17 -38.19
N PRO A 75 -10.54 -44.04 -37.03
CA PRO A 75 -11.00 -42.75 -36.56
C PRO A 75 -9.83 -41.77 -36.58
N ARG A 76 -10.02 -40.63 -37.27
CA ARG A 76 -8.98 -39.61 -37.38
C ARG A 76 -8.57 -39.16 -35.98
N ARG A 77 -7.27 -38.94 -35.75
CA ARG A 77 -6.84 -38.25 -34.53
C ARG A 77 -7.43 -36.82 -34.55
N PRO A 78 -7.95 -36.31 -33.43
CA PRO A 78 -8.36 -34.91 -33.34
C PRO A 78 -7.17 -33.99 -33.63
N LEU A 79 -7.43 -32.88 -34.32
CA LEU A 79 -6.45 -31.80 -34.47
C LEU A 79 -6.27 -31.08 -33.14
N THR A 80 -5.03 -30.71 -32.83
CA THR A 80 -4.67 -30.05 -31.57
C THR A 80 -3.96 -28.73 -31.80
N TRP A 81 -4.08 -27.80 -30.87
CA TRP A 81 -3.31 -26.56 -30.90
C TRP A 81 -1.80 -26.83 -30.92
N ARG A 82 -1.32 -27.66 -29.99
CA ARG A 82 0.12 -27.86 -29.76
C ARG A 82 0.82 -28.46 -30.98
N GLU A 83 0.21 -29.45 -31.62
CA GLU A 83 0.86 -30.23 -32.68
C GLU A 83 0.50 -29.77 -34.09
N ASP A 84 -0.74 -29.28 -34.29
CA ASP A 84 -1.29 -29.06 -35.62
C ASP A 84 -1.55 -27.57 -35.89
N VAL A 85 -2.38 -26.92 -35.07
CA VAL A 85 -2.91 -25.59 -35.39
C VAL A 85 -1.95 -24.46 -35.06
N GLY A 86 -1.31 -24.49 -33.89
CA GLY A 86 -0.37 -23.45 -33.43
C GLY A 86 0.79 -23.23 -34.40
N PRO A 87 1.51 -24.29 -34.84
CA PRO A 87 2.58 -24.15 -35.83
C PRO A 87 2.11 -23.57 -37.17
N LEU A 88 0.88 -23.87 -37.59
CA LEU A 88 0.30 -23.32 -38.83
C LEU A 88 -0.02 -21.84 -38.68
N LEU A 89 -0.65 -21.44 -37.58
CA LEU A 89 -0.95 -20.03 -37.29
C LEU A 89 0.33 -19.20 -37.13
N ALA A 90 1.38 -19.77 -36.52
CA ALA A 90 2.68 -19.11 -36.40
C ALA A 90 3.29 -18.76 -37.77
N GLN A 91 3.13 -19.63 -38.77
CA GLN A 91 3.67 -19.42 -40.11
C GLN A 91 2.80 -18.48 -40.96
N ALA A 92 1.48 -18.60 -40.86
CA ALA A 92 0.55 -17.96 -41.79
C ALA A 92 -0.12 -16.69 -41.24
N CYS A 93 -0.24 -16.54 -39.92
CA CYS A 93 -1.13 -15.53 -39.31
C CYS A 93 -0.43 -14.60 -38.30
N VAL A 94 0.59 -15.07 -37.57
CA VAL A 94 1.21 -14.32 -36.47
C VAL A 94 1.96 -13.06 -36.91
N SER A 95 2.34 -12.93 -38.19
CA SER A 95 2.94 -11.69 -38.71
C SER A 95 2.01 -10.47 -38.59
N CYS A 96 0.70 -10.69 -38.63
CA CYS A 96 -0.34 -9.66 -38.48
C CYS A 96 -1.20 -9.81 -37.21
N HIS A 97 -1.24 -11.01 -36.61
CA HIS A 97 -2.00 -11.33 -35.38
C HIS A 97 -1.08 -11.83 -34.25
N GLY A 98 0.07 -11.20 -34.07
CA GLY A 98 1.11 -11.58 -33.11
C GLY A 98 1.37 -10.53 -32.01
N PRO A 99 2.41 -10.72 -31.18
CA PRO A 99 2.73 -9.83 -30.06
C PRO A 99 2.85 -8.36 -30.39
N ASN A 100 3.36 -8.05 -31.57
CA ASN A 100 3.65 -6.68 -31.98
C ASN A 100 2.54 -6.07 -32.85
N ARG A 101 1.54 -6.88 -33.25
CA ARG A 101 0.47 -6.47 -34.17
C ARG A 101 -0.76 -7.35 -33.96
N ALA A 102 -1.86 -6.77 -33.50
CA ALA A 102 -3.12 -7.45 -33.25
C ALA A 102 -4.20 -6.93 -34.20
N ASP A 103 -3.98 -7.12 -35.51
CA ASP A 103 -4.93 -6.65 -36.53
C ASP A 103 -6.31 -7.25 -36.28
N GLY A 104 -7.37 -6.47 -36.54
CA GLY A 104 -8.73 -6.90 -36.23
C GLY A 104 -8.99 -7.09 -34.73
N ALA A 105 -8.14 -6.52 -33.87
CA ALA A 105 -8.25 -6.56 -32.40
C ALA A 105 -7.94 -7.91 -31.74
N TYR A 106 -7.37 -8.91 -32.43
CA TYR A 106 -7.08 -10.21 -31.83
C TYR A 106 -5.71 -10.80 -32.16
N ARG A 107 -5.35 -11.81 -31.37
CA ARG A 107 -4.04 -12.45 -31.30
C ARG A 107 -4.15 -13.95 -31.57
N LEU A 108 -3.23 -14.50 -32.35
CA LEU A 108 -3.20 -15.91 -32.76
C LEU A 108 -1.87 -16.61 -32.43
N ASP A 109 -0.95 -15.93 -31.76
CA ASP A 109 0.36 -16.48 -31.34
C ASP A 109 0.29 -17.32 -30.07
N THR A 110 -0.81 -17.25 -29.33
CA THR A 110 -1.07 -18.07 -28.14
C THR A 110 -2.44 -18.73 -28.24
N TYR A 111 -2.59 -19.90 -27.61
CA TYR A 111 -3.86 -20.61 -27.56
C TYR A 111 -4.98 -19.76 -26.96
N LEU A 112 -4.72 -19.16 -25.80
CA LEU A 112 -5.70 -18.29 -25.13
C LEU A 112 -5.98 -17.01 -25.93
N GLY A 113 -5.02 -16.48 -26.69
CA GLY A 113 -5.29 -15.40 -27.64
C GLY A 113 -6.26 -15.82 -28.75
N ALA A 114 -6.04 -17.00 -29.33
CA ALA A 114 -6.87 -17.53 -30.43
C ALA A 114 -8.29 -17.90 -29.99
N LEU A 115 -8.47 -18.23 -28.71
CA LEU A 115 -9.79 -18.41 -28.11
C LEU A 115 -10.37 -17.10 -27.60
N GLY A 116 -9.51 -16.22 -27.09
CA GLY A 116 -9.83 -15.07 -26.26
C GLY A 116 -10.78 -14.07 -26.90
N ASN A 117 -11.23 -13.13 -26.09
CA ASN A 117 -11.84 -11.93 -26.63
C ASN A 117 -10.70 -11.10 -27.24
N GLY A 118 -10.89 -10.57 -28.44
CA GLY A 118 -10.04 -9.47 -28.89
C GLY A 118 -10.16 -8.25 -27.96
N THR A 119 -9.76 -7.06 -28.43
CA THR A 119 -10.00 -5.81 -27.69
C THR A 119 -11.48 -5.37 -27.68
N ASP A 120 -12.41 -6.17 -28.23
CA ASP A 120 -13.83 -5.85 -28.43
C ASP A 120 -14.83 -6.81 -27.73
N ALA A 121 -14.35 -7.65 -26.81
CA ALA A 121 -15.16 -8.59 -26.02
C ALA A 121 -15.84 -9.74 -26.80
N ILE A 122 -15.55 -9.91 -28.11
CA ILE A 122 -16.08 -11.02 -28.92
C ILE A 122 -15.06 -12.18 -28.94
N PRO A 123 -15.44 -13.41 -28.59
CA PRO A 123 -14.55 -14.56 -28.70
C PRO A 123 -14.14 -14.84 -30.15
N ASN A 124 -12.83 -15.03 -30.38
CA ASN A 124 -12.30 -15.30 -31.71
C ASN A 124 -12.71 -16.69 -32.22
N ALA A 125 -12.59 -17.70 -31.36
CA ALA A 125 -12.97 -19.08 -31.64
C ALA A 125 -13.85 -19.64 -30.52
N ILE A 126 -14.97 -20.23 -30.91
CA ILE A 126 -15.96 -20.84 -30.02
C ILE A 126 -16.09 -22.31 -30.42
N ALA A 127 -15.90 -23.22 -29.45
CA ALA A 127 -15.92 -24.65 -29.70
C ALA A 127 -17.30 -25.09 -30.25
N GLY A 128 -17.29 -25.81 -31.37
CA GLY A 128 -18.51 -26.25 -32.05
C GLY A 128 -19.21 -25.20 -32.89
N ASP A 129 -18.74 -23.95 -32.90
CA ASP A 129 -19.42 -22.85 -33.60
C ASP A 129 -18.76 -22.55 -34.97
N PRO A 130 -19.42 -22.89 -36.09
CA PRO A 130 -18.93 -22.55 -37.42
C PRO A 130 -18.92 -21.04 -37.71
N GLU A 131 -19.65 -20.24 -36.92
CA GLU A 131 -19.74 -18.78 -37.06
C GLU A 131 -18.74 -18.02 -36.18
N SER A 132 -17.81 -18.75 -35.55
CA SER A 132 -16.64 -18.19 -34.87
C SER A 132 -16.00 -17.09 -35.70
N ALA A 133 -15.64 -15.96 -35.08
CA ALA A 133 -15.09 -14.81 -35.79
C ALA A 133 -13.86 -15.16 -36.63
N LEU A 134 -12.99 -16.03 -36.10
CA LEU A 134 -11.84 -16.60 -36.79
C LEU A 134 -12.21 -17.28 -38.11
N LEU A 135 -13.32 -18.03 -38.15
CA LEU A 135 -13.75 -18.76 -39.35
C LEU A 135 -14.43 -17.82 -40.36
N ARG A 136 -15.30 -16.93 -39.88
CA ARG A 136 -16.03 -15.99 -40.76
C ARG A 136 -15.09 -15.06 -41.53
N VAL A 137 -13.98 -14.65 -40.93
CA VAL A 137 -13.01 -13.76 -41.57
C VAL A 137 -12.24 -14.47 -42.68
N LEU A 138 -11.95 -15.78 -42.54
CA LEU A 138 -11.23 -16.55 -43.56
C LEU A 138 -12.02 -16.68 -44.87
N ASP A 139 -13.35 -16.69 -44.80
CA ASP A 139 -14.23 -16.76 -45.97
C ASP A 139 -14.45 -15.40 -46.66
N GLN A 140 -14.01 -14.30 -46.05
CA GLN A 140 -14.11 -12.97 -46.66
C GLN A 140 -13.07 -12.79 -47.76
N GLU A 141 -13.53 -12.40 -48.94
CA GLU A 141 -12.70 -12.20 -50.13
C GLU A 141 -11.52 -11.25 -49.88
N ASP A 142 -11.73 -10.17 -49.13
CA ASP A 142 -10.68 -9.19 -48.84
C ASP A 142 -9.60 -9.74 -47.91
N HIS A 143 -9.94 -10.63 -46.98
CA HIS A 143 -8.96 -11.29 -46.13
C HIS A 143 -8.25 -12.43 -46.88
N ARG A 144 -8.99 -13.21 -47.68
CA ARG A 144 -8.45 -14.31 -48.49
C ARG A 144 -7.34 -13.83 -49.45
N ARG A 145 -7.44 -12.61 -49.97
CA ARG A 145 -6.40 -11.97 -50.81
C ARG A 145 -5.10 -11.62 -50.08
N LEU A 146 -5.13 -11.55 -48.74
CA LEU A 146 -3.95 -11.28 -47.91
C LEU A 146 -3.16 -12.56 -47.59
N LEU A 147 -3.73 -13.74 -47.84
CA LEU A 147 -3.10 -15.02 -47.56
C LEU A 147 -2.32 -15.53 -48.79
N PRO A 148 -1.17 -16.21 -48.59
CA PRO A 148 -0.44 -16.84 -49.69
C PRO A 148 -1.30 -17.85 -50.48
N GLU A 149 -1.02 -18.02 -51.79
CA GLU A 149 -1.65 -19.06 -52.60
C GLU A 149 -1.36 -20.46 -52.02
N GLY A 150 -2.39 -21.32 -51.89
CA GLY A 150 -2.29 -22.63 -51.23
C GLY A 150 -2.80 -22.69 -49.79
N SER A 151 -3.29 -21.57 -49.25
CA SER A 151 -3.88 -21.46 -47.90
C SER A 151 -5.28 -22.09 -47.73
N LEU A 152 -5.85 -22.74 -48.76
CA LEU A 152 -7.22 -23.29 -48.71
C LEU A 152 -7.37 -24.51 -47.82
N ASP A 153 -6.32 -25.32 -47.68
CA ASP A 153 -6.31 -26.45 -46.74
C ASP A 153 -6.29 -25.96 -45.28
N LEU A 154 -5.77 -24.75 -45.02
CA LEU A 154 -5.71 -24.15 -43.68
C LEU A 154 -7.10 -23.80 -43.14
N ALA A 155 -7.99 -23.25 -43.98
CA ALA A 155 -9.36 -22.93 -43.56
C ALA A 155 -10.16 -24.19 -43.18
N GLY A 156 -9.98 -25.29 -43.93
CA GLY A 156 -10.59 -26.58 -43.61
C GLY A 156 -10.06 -27.18 -42.30
N LEU A 157 -8.75 -27.10 -42.05
CA LEU A 157 -8.14 -27.56 -40.80
C LEU A 157 -8.60 -26.72 -39.61
N LEU A 158 -8.64 -25.40 -39.73
CA LEU A 158 -9.13 -24.51 -38.68
C LEU A 158 -10.61 -24.75 -38.40
N ARG A 159 -11.44 -24.94 -39.44
CA ARG A 159 -12.84 -25.30 -39.27
C ARG A 159 -13.00 -26.63 -38.53
N THR A 160 -12.23 -27.64 -38.90
CA THR A 160 -12.24 -28.96 -38.23
C THR A 160 -11.84 -28.82 -36.75
N TRP A 161 -10.79 -28.07 -36.46
CA TRP A 161 -10.34 -27.84 -35.09
C TRP A 161 -11.37 -27.09 -34.23
N VAL A 162 -12.00 -26.05 -34.79
CA VAL A 162 -13.02 -25.24 -34.10
C VAL A 162 -14.32 -26.03 -33.90
N VAL A 163 -14.85 -26.63 -34.97
CA VAL A 163 -16.20 -27.20 -34.99
C VAL A 163 -16.21 -28.64 -34.49
N ASP A 164 -15.28 -29.47 -34.96
CA ASP A 164 -15.32 -30.91 -34.69
C ASP A 164 -14.45 -31.32 -33.51
N ASP A 165 -13.26 -30.72 -33.37
CA ASP A 165 -12.27 -31.11 -32.35
C ASP A 165 -12.30 -30.21 -31.11
N ARG A 166 -13.35 -29.39 -30.96
CA ARG A 166 -13.66 -28.61 -29.75
C ARG A 166 -12.51 -27.74 -29.25
N LEU A 167 -11.71 -27.18 -30.15
CA LEU A 167 -10.56 -26.35 -29.82
C LEU A 167 -9.53 -27.08 -28.92
N ALA A 168 -9.33 -28.37 -29.14
CA ALA A 168 -8.39 -29.17 -28.34
C ALA A 168 -7.00 -28.53 -28.32
N TYR A 169 -6.41 -28.38 -27.13
CA TYR A 169 -5.03 -27.91 -27.02
C TYR A 169 -4.01 -29.04 -27.31
N PHE A 170 -4.31 -30.24 -26.82
CA PHE A 170 -3.48 -31.44 -26.94
C PHE A 170 -4.37 -32.68 -26.93
N TYR A 171 -3.84 -33.81 -27.41
CA TYR A 171 -4.52 -35.10 -27.30
C TYR A 171 -4.16 -35.76 -25.96
N SER A 172 -5.17 -36.25 -25.24
CA SER A 172 -4.99 -37.04 -24.02
C SER A 172 -6.01 -38.15 -23.95
N PRO A 173 -5.61 -39.38 -23.55
CA PRO A 173 -6.57 -40.43 -23.22
C PRO A 173 -7.22 -40.22 -21.84
N TYR A 174 -6.68 -39.32 -21.00
CA TYR A 174 -7.12 -39.10 -19.62
C TYR A 174 -8.01 -37.87 -19.46
N HIS A 175 -7.89 -36.89 -20.36
CA HIS A 175 -8.65 -35.64 -20.30
C HIS A 175 -9.45 -35.41 -21.59
N PRO A 176 -10.66 -34.84 -21.47
CA PRO A 176 -11.44 -34.42 -22.62
C PRO A 176 -10.74 -33.29 -23.41
N PRO A 177 -11.06 -33.12 -24.70
CA PRO A 177 -10.47 -32.08 -25.55
C PRO A 177 -10.54 -30.66 -24.96
N GLY A 178 -11.64 -30.34 -24.26
CA GLY A 178 -11.93 -29.02 -23.70
C GLY A 178 -11.21 -28.68 -22.39
N VAL A 179 -10.36 -29.57 -21.85
CA VAL A 179 -9.79 -29.43 -20.50
C VAL A 179 -9.00 -28.13 -20.27
N LEU A 180 -8.40 -27.53 -21.31
CA LEU A 180 -7.69 -26.24 -21.22
C LEU A 180 -8.47 -25.06 -21.80
N ASN A 181 -9.68 -25.26 -22.30
CA ASN A 181 -10.53 -24.20 -22.83
C ASN A 181 -11.43 -23.64 -21.72
N ALA A 182 -11.14 -22.43 -21.23
CA ALA A 182 -11.89 -21.79 -20.14
C ALA A 182 -13.39 -21.60 -20.40
N ARG A 183 -13.83 -21.64 -21.67
CA ARG A 183 -15.24 -21.53 -22.05
C ARG A 183 -15.94 -22.87 -22.25
N ASP A 184 -15.19 -23.97 -22.23
CA ASP A 184 -15.73 -25.31 -22.40
C ASP A 184 -16.30 -25.84 -21.08
N ALA A 185 -17.31 -26.71 -21.18
CA ALA A 185 -17.91 -27.37 -20.01
C ALA A 185 -16.91 -28.30 -19.30
N ASP A 186 -15.98 -28.87 -20.05
CA ASP A 186 -14.95 -29.80 -19.56
C ASP A 186 -13.70 -29.09 -19.02
N PHE A 187 -13.73 -27.76 -18.89
CA PHE A 187 -12.58 -26.98 -18.41
C PHE A 187 -12.10 -27.45 -17.03
N HIS A 188 -10.78 -27.62 -16.86
CA HIS A 188 -10.22 -28.10 -15.60
C HIS A 188 -10.57 -27.21 -14.40
N GLY A 189 -10.73 -25.90 -14.56
CA GLY A 189 -11.17 -25.02 -13.47
C GLY A 189 -12.59 -25.36 -12.97
N ARG A 190 -13.48 -25.82 -13.87
CA ARG A 190 -14.80 -26.34 -13.47
C ARG A 190 -14.66 -27.69 -12.75
N ALA A 191 -13.82 -28.58 -13.26
CA ALA A 191 -13.55 -29.86 -12.60
C ALA A 191 -12.98 -29.68 -11.18
N VAL A 192 -12.10 -28.68 -10.97
CA VAL A 192 -11.57 -28.31 -9.66
C VAL A 192 -12.69 -27.76 -8.75
N ALA A 193 -13.56 -26.90 -9.27
CA ALA A 193 -14.70 -26.39 -8.50
C ALA A 193 -15.69 -27.51 -8.11
N GLU A 194 -15.99 -28.44 -9.02
CA GLU A 194 -16.83 -29.62 -8.76
C GLU A 194 -16.21 -30.58 -7.74
N ALA A 195 -14.88 -30.64 -7.68
CA ALA A 195 -14.14 -31.36 -6.63
C ALA A 195 -14.10 -30.61 -5.28
N GLY A 196 -14.80 -29.47 -5.15
CA GLY A 196 -14.81 -28.64 -3.95
C GLY A 196 -13.46 -27.98 -3.70
N TRP A 197 -12.76 -27.59 -4.77
CA TRP A 197 -11.43 -26.95 -4.74
C TRP A 197 -10.30 -27.82 -4.15
N ARG A 198 -10.53 -29.12 -4.02
CA ARG A 198 -9.56 -30.07 -3.47
C ARG A 198 -8.58 -30.52 -4.56
N LEU A 199 -7.33 -30.12 -4.45
CA LEU A 199 -6.28 -30.42 -5.44
C LEU A 199 -5.56 -31.76 -5.21
N ASP A 200 -5.73 -32.40 -4.05
CA ASP A 200 -4.98 -33.60 -3.65
C ASP A 200 -5.16 -34.79 -4.61
N GLY A 201 -6.35 -34.92 -5.22
CA GLY A 201 -6.60 -35.94 -6.23
C GLY A 201 -5.83 -35.68 -7.53
N CYS A 202 -5.76 -34.42 -7.95
CA CYS A 202 -5.09 -33.98 -9.17
C CYS A 202 -3.55 -34.08 -9.02
N ARG A 203 -3.03 -33.73 -7.85
CA ARG A 203 -1.59 -33.74 -7.53
C ARG A 203 -0.92 -35.11 -7.69
N ARG A 204 -1.68 -36.21 -7.59
CA ARG A 204 -1.15 -37.57 -7.84
C ARG A 204 -0.54 -37.74 -9.22
N CYS A 205 -1.09 -37.06 -10.23
CA CYS A 205 -0.57 -37.09 -11.59
C CYS A 205 0.14 -35.79 -12.00
N HIS A 206 -0.09 -34.68 -11.29
CA HIS A 206 0.39 -33.33 -11.63
C HIS A 206 1.34 -32.76 -10.56
N GLN A 207 2.17 -33.60 -9.94
CA GLN A 207 2.98 -33.21 -8.80
C GLN A 207 3.99 -32.11 -9.20
N SER A 208 4.01 -31.04 -8.41
CA SER A 208 4.83 -29.85 -8.64
C SER A 208 6.30 -30.00 -8.23
N ASP A 209 6.60 -30.97 -7.37
CA ASP A 209 7.95 -31.25 -6.89
C ASP A 209 8.47 -32.55 -7.53
N PRO A 210 9.47 -32.49 -8.41
CA PRO A 210 10.05 -33.67 -9.05
C PRO A 210 10.73 -34.63 -8.08
N GLU A 211 11.11 -34.19 -6.86
CA GLU A 211 11.67 -35.06 -5.81
C GLU A 211 10.59 -35.84 -5.06
N GLN A 212 9.35 -35.34 -5.09
CA GLN A 212 8.17 -35.98 -4.47
C GLN A 212 7.23 -36.61 -5.50
N ALA A 213 7.53 -36.50 -6.79
CA ALA A 213 6.74 -37.07 -7.86
C ALA A 213 6.87 -38.60 -7.82
N PRO A 214 5.77 -39.33 -7.61
CA PRO A 214 5.78 -40.79 -7.79
C PRO A 214 6.24 -41.14 -9.21
N GLU A 215 6.84 -42.33 -9.40
CA GLU A 215 7.24 -42.82 -10.73
C GLU A 215 6.06 -42.87 -11.74
N ASP A 216 4.82 -42.89 -11.23
CA ASP A 216 3.57 -42.85 -11.99
C ASP A 216 2.97 -41.44 -12.17
N SER A 217 3.73 -40.36 -11.94
CA SER A 217 3.29 -39.00 -12.31
C SER A 217 3.27 -38.84 -13.84
N LEU A 218 2.07 -38.75 -14.42
CA LEU A 218 1.86 -38.75 -15.88
C LEU A 218 1.65 -37.36 -16.50
N GLY A 219 1.42 -36.32 -15.70
CA GLY A 219 1.06 -34.98 -16.13
C GLY A 219 2.12 -33.92 -15.79
N PRO A 220 2.12 -32.76 -16.48
CA PRO A 220 3.01 -31.66 -16.13
C PRO A 220 2.64 -31.06 -14.77
N PRO A 221 3.61 -30.48 -14.03
CA PRO A 221 3.35 -29.83 -12.75
C PRO A 221 2.42 -28.63 -12.92
N CYS A 222 1.54 -28.35 -11.96
CA CYS A 222 0.64 -27.19 -12.05
C CYS A 222 1.39 -25.86 -12.30
N LEU A 223 2.60 -25.73 -11.74
CA LEU A 223 3.48 -24.57 -11.88
C LEU A 223 3.96 -24.34 -13.33
N SER A 224 3.88 -25.33 -14.23
CA SER A 224 4.23 -25.13 -15.64
C SER A 224 3.27 -24.18 -16.35
N CYS A 225 2.08 -23.97 -15.80
CA CYS A 225 1.06 -23.06 -16.33
C CYS A 225 0.63 -22.00 -15.31
N HIS A 226 0.61 -22.33 -14.01
CA HIS A 226 0.29 -21.41 -12.92
C HIS A 226 1.56 -21.00 -12.17
N ILE A 227 2.33 -20.08 -12.74
CA ILE A 227 3.69 -19.73 -12.28
C ILE A 227 3.69 -19.22 -10.84
N GLU A 228 2.70 -18.40 -10.48
CA GLU A 228 2.49 -17.89 -9.11
C GLU A 228 1.91 -18.97 -8.16
N GLY A 229 1.55 -20.13 -8.70
CA GLY A 229 0.98 -21.27 -7.98
C GLY A 229 -0.52 -21.44 -8.25
N ALA A 230 -0.95 -22.68 -8.45
CA ALA A 230 -2.36 -22.98 -8.77
C ALA A 230 -3.37 -22.70 -7.63
N ALA A 231 -2.87 -22.39 -6.43
CA ALA A 231 -3.67 -21.98 -5.29
C ALA A 231 -3.44 -20.50 -4.89
N ALA A 232 -2.66 -19.75 -5.68
CA ALA A 232 -2.51 -18.32 -5.48
C ALA A 232 -3.84 -17.61 -5.78
N CYS A 233 -4.15 -16.55 -5.03
CA CYS A 233 -5.43 -15.86 -5.12
C CYS A 233 -5.69 -15.31 -6.54
N ASP A 234 -4.66 -14.74 -7.16
CA ASP A 234 -4.69 -14.13 -8.50
C ASP A 234 -4.92 -15.13 -9.64
N THR A 235 -4.65 -16.43 -9.41
CA THR A 235 -4.94 -17.50 -10.38
C THR A 235 -6.44 -17.61 -10.68
N CYS A 236 -7.29 -17.35 -9.68
CA CYS A 236 -8.75 -17.42 -9.83
C CYS A 236 -9.42 -16.05 -9.72
N HIS A 237 -8.80 -15.09 -9.03
CA HIS A 237 -9.30 -13.73 -8.84
C HIS A 237 -8.43 -12.73 -9.63
N PRO A 238 -8.68 -12.56 -10.93
CA PRO A 238 -8.02 -11.50 -11.68
C PRO A 238 -8.42 -10.13 -11.11
N ASP A 239 -7.51 -9.17 -11.18
CA ASP A 239 -7.76 -7.79 -10.75
C ASP A 239 -9.04 -7.26 -11.43
N PRO A 240 -10.11 -6.97 -10.67
CA PRO A 240 -11.36 -6.49 -11.25
C PRO A 240 -11.24 -5.06 -11.82
N GLY A 241 -10.08 -4.41 -11.66
CA GLY A 241 -9.83 -3.04 -12.08
C GLY A 241 -10.42 -2.03 -11.10
N GLY A 242 -10.48 -0.77 -11.52
CA GLY A 242 -11.05 0.30 -10.71
C GLY A 242 -10.24 0.60 -9.44
N ALA A 243 -10.91 0.76 -8.30
CA ALA A 243 -10.25 1.03 -7.03
C ALA A 243 -9.45 -0.17 -6.49
N HIS A 244 -9.84 -1.41 -6.84
CA HIS A 244 -9.13 -2.61 -6.42
C HIS A 244 -7.68 -2.60 -6.94
N ALA A 245 -7.49 -2.34 -8.24
CA ALA A 245 -6.17 -2.22 -8.85
C ALA A 245 -5.28 -1.19 -8.13
N ARG A 246 -5.85 -0.04 -7.71
CA ARG A 246 -5.08 1.00 -7.04
C ARG A 246 -4.55 0.60 -5.67
N HIS A 247 -5.18 -0.38 -5.02
CA HIS A 247 -4.70 -0.93 -3.77
C HIS A 247 -3.67 -2.03 -4.00
N LEU A 248 -3.77 -2.80 -5.09
CA LEU A 248 -2.82 -3.90 -5.37
C LEU A 248 -1.51 -3.46 -6.03
N HIS A 249 -1.48 -2.28 -6.65
CA HIS A 249 -0.31 -1.78 -7.37
C HIS A 249 0.36 -0.62 -6.61
N PRO A 250 1.70 -0.50 -6.67
CA PRO A 250 2.41 0.55 -5.95
C PRO A 250 2.00 1.94 -6.43
N GLY A 251 1.71 2.82 -5.48
CA GLY A 251 1.49 4.25 -5.71
C GLY A 251 2.68 5.10 -5.26
N GLU A 252 2.63 6.39 -5.57
CA GLU A 252 3.65 7.36 -5.17
C GLU A 252 3.75 7.52 -3.64
N TRP A 253 2.63 7.31 -2.92
CA TRP A 253 2.50 7.55 -1.48
C TRP A 253 1.95 6.36 -0.68
N LEU A 254 1.67 5.25 -1.36
CA LEU A 254 1.06 4.06 -0.76
C LEU A 254 1.69 2.80 -1.37
N ALA A 255 2.29 1.97 -0.51
CA ALA A 255 2.69 0.62 -0.88
C ALA A 255 1.46 -0.25 -1.19
N PRO A 256 1.59 -1.31 -2.02
CA PRO A 256 0.50 -2.25 -2.26
C PRO A 256 -0.12 -2.77 -0.94
N VAL A 257 -1.43 -2.69 -0.87
CA VAL A 257 -2.22 -3.21 0.24
C VAL A 257 -2.48 -4.69 -0.02
N SER A 258 -2.07 -5.52 0.94
CA SER A 258 -2.29 -6.96 0.87
C SER A 258 -3.80 -7.29 0.92
N CYS A 259 -4.20 -8.36 0.24
CA CYS A 259 -5.60 -8.79 0.14
C CYS A 259 -6.23 -9.04 1.52
N ASP A 260 -5.43 -9.47 2.50
CA ASP A 260 -5.87 -9.81 3.86
C ASP A 260 -6.40 -8.60 4.66
N VAL A 261 -6.09 -7.38 4.21
CA VAL A 261 -6.59 -6.14 4.81
C VAL A 261 -8.10 -6.00 4.63
N CYS A 262 -8.66 -6.54 3.54
CA CYS A 262 -10.10 -6.45 3.23
C CYS A 262 -10.78 -7.81 3.18
N HIS A 263 -10.05 -8.89 2.93
CA HIS A 263 -10.58 -10.24 2.80
C HIS A 263 -9.93 -11.15 3.84
N PRO A 264 -10.64 -12.12 4.41
CA PRO A 264 -10.00 -13.06 5.33
C PRO A 264 -8.94 -13.90 4.58
N PRO A 265 -7.72 -14.06 5.11
CA PRO A 265 -6.74 -14.94 4.50
C PRO A 265 -7.26 -16.38 4.51
N ARG A 266 -7.10 -17.09 3.40
CA ARG A 266 -7.50 -18.50 3.27
C ARG A 266 -6.25 -19.33 3.02
N GLU A 267 -5.85 -20.14 4.01
CA GLU A 267 -4.67 -21.01 3.90
C GLU A 267 -4.86 -22.19 2.93
N ARG A 268 -6.12 -22.53 2.62
CA ARG A 268 -6.52 -23.61 1.71
C ARG A 268 -7.76 -23.21 0.93
N LEU A 269 -7.91 -23.75 -0.28
CA LEU A 269 -9.05 -23.44 -1.15
C LEU A 269 -10.34 -24.16 -0.69
N GLU A 270 -10.24 -25.31 -0.02
CA GLU A 270 -11.40 -26.11 0.39
C GLU A 270 -12.11 -25.62 1.67
N VAL A 271 -11.71 -24.46 2.21
CA VAL A 271 -12.34 -23.87 3.39
C VAL A 271 -13.78 -23.43 3.10
N GLU A 272 -14.67 -23.61 4.09
CA GLU A 272 -16.07 -23.21 3.98
C GLU A 272 -16.21 -21.72 3.62
N GLY A 273 -17.09 -21.44 2.65
CA GLY A 273 -17.30 -20.11 2.06
C GLY A 273 -16.33 -19.72 0.95
N HIS A 274 -15.27 -20.50 0.65
CA HIS A 274 -14.43 -20.21 -0.52
C HIS A 274 -14.99 -20.86 -1.79
N GLY A 275 -15.05 -20.06 -2.86
CA GLY A 275 -15.52 -20.50 -4.18
C GLY A 275 -17.03 -20.79 -4.26
N ASP A 276 -17.83 -20.19 -3.38
CA ASP A 276 -19.29 -20.18 -3.42
C ASP A 276 -19.88 -19.05 -4.31
N GLY A 277 -19.00 -18.28 -4.96
CA GLY A 277 -19.34 -17.14 -5.79
C GLY A 277 -19.51 -15.83 -5.03
N GLN A 278 -19.25 -15.81 -3.72
CA GLN A 278 -19.21 -14.60 -2.89
C GLN A 278 -17.79 -14.30 -2.44
N VAL A 279 -17.53 -13.01 -2.19
CA VAL A 279 -16.26 -12.54 -1.65
C VAL A 279 -16.54 -11.89 -0.30
N ASP A 280 -16.06 -12.51 0.76
CA ASP A 280 -16.21 -12.00 2.12
C ASP A 280 -15.37 -10.73 2.31
N VAL A 281 -15.98 -9.67 2.83
CA VAL A 281 -15.27 -8.45 3.23
C VAL A 281 -15.16 -8.41 4.74
N VAL A 282 -13.96 -8.69 5.24
CA VAL A 282 -13.61 -8.67 6.66
C VAL A 282 -12.35 -7.85 6.84
N PHE A 283 -12.51 -6.61 7.28
CA PHE A 283 -11.39 -5.67 7.41
C PHE A 283 -10.44 -6.04 8.54
N SER A 284 -9.14 -5.94 8.26
CA SER A 284 -8.03 -6.20 9.18
C SER A 284 -6.90 -5.17 8.98
N GLY A 285 -5.80 -5.30 9.74
CA GLY A 285 -4.57 -4.53 9.55
C GLY A 285 -4.80 -3.00 9.54
N VAL A 286 -4.18 -2.34 8.56
CA VAL A 286 -4.21 -0.88 8.42
C VAL A 286 -5.63 -0.30 8.32
N ALA A 287 -6.60 -1.05 7.79
CA ALA A 287 -7.99 -0.57 7.69
C ALA A 287 -8.65 -0.31 9.07
N ARG A 288 -8.14 -0.94 10.14
CA ARG A 288 -8.62 -0.80 11.53
C ARG A 288 -7.70 0.05 12.42
N SER A 289 -6.64 0.63 11.86
CA SER A 289 -5.67 1.42 12.63
C SER A 289 -6.34 2.59 13.35
N ASN A 290 -5.74 3.00 14.47
CA ASN A 290 -6.19 4.14 15.29
C ASN A 290 -7.67 4.08 15.74
N GLY A 291 -8.18 2.88 15.99
CA GLY A 291 -9.57 2.69 16.46
C GLY A 291 -10.62 2.84 15.36
N ALA A 292 -10.21 2.86 14.08
CA ALA A 292 -11.14 2.85 12.95
C ALA A 292 -12.06 1.62 13.01
N ALA A 293 -13.34 1.83 12.68
CA ALA A 293 -14.38 0.81 12.70
C ALA A 293 -14.93 0.60 11.27
N PRO A 294 -14.11 0.00 10.37
CA PRO A 294 -14.44 -0.08 8.95
C PRO A 294 -15.67 -0.95 8.69
N ALA A 295 -16.49 -0.50 7.74
CA ALA A 295 -17.68 -1.20 7.29
C ALA A 295 -17.83 -1.10 5.76
N PHE A 296 -18.36 -2.17 5.17
CA PHE A 296 -18.66 -2.26 3.74
C PHE A 296 -20.16 -2.41 3.53
N ASP A 297 -20.75 -1.49 2.78
CA ASP A 297 -22.13 -1.60 2.29
C ASP A 297 -22.10 -2.22 0.89
N ALA A 298 -22.52 -3.49 0.80
CA ALA A 298 -22.57 -4.23 -0.46
C ALA A 298 -23.62 -3.68 -1.44
N ALA A 299 -24.70 -3.06 -0.97
CA ALA A 299 -25.74 -2.50 -1.84
C ALA A 299 -25.27 -1.21 -2.52
N GLN A 300 -24.40 -0.45 -1.86
CA GLN A 300 -23.85 0.80 -2.38
C GLN A 300 -22.41 0.65 -2.91
N ALA A 301 -21.81 -0.52 -2.72
CA ALA A 301 -20.39 -0.79 -2.93
C ALA A 301 -19.52 0.30 -2.29
N GLN A 302 -19.83 0.67 -1.05
CA GLN A 302 -19.20 1.78 -0.35
C GLN A 302 -18.44 1.30 0.89
N CYS A 303 -17.22 1.78 1.05
CA CYS A 303 -16.43 1.61 2.26
C CYS A 303 -16.61 2.84 3.15
N THR A 304 -16.76 2.63 4.45
CA THR A 304 -16.90 3.72 5.44
C THR A 304 -16.06 3.42 6.66
N ASN A 305 -15.64 4.47 7.38
CA ASN A 305 -14.93 4.37 8.66
C ASN A 305 -13.66 3.51 8.62
N THR A 306 -13.06 3.36 7.43
CA THR A 306 -11.72 2.80 7.31
C THR A 306 -10.70 3.85 7.73
N TRP A 307 -9.50 3.42 8.12
CA TRP A 307 -8.44 4.35 8.51
C TRP A 307 -8.13 5.40 7.43
N CYS A 308 -8.04 5.00 6.16
CA CYS A 308 -7.69 5.91 5.05
C CYS A 308 -8.92 6.58 4.38
N HIS A 309 -10.04 5.86 4.30
CA HIS A 309 -11.28 6.33 3.69
C HIS A 309 -12.40 6.41 4.75
N GLY A 310 -12.30 7.41 5.63
CA GLY A 310 -13.20 7.59 6.75
C GLY A 310 -13.22 9.04 7.26
N GLY A 311 -13.85 9.27 8.41
CA GLY A 311 -14.01 10.60 9.02
C GLY A 311 -12.74 11.21 9.61
N LEU A 312 -11.60 11.10 8.92
CA LEU A 312 -10.38 11.82 9.27
C LEU A 312 -10.63 13.33 9.21
N ALA A 313 -10.13 14.05 10.21
CA ALA A 313 -10.35 15.49 10.29
C ALA A 313 -9.68 16.22 9.11
N GLY A 314 -10.49 16.98 8.37
CA GLY A 314 -10.02 17.75 7.20
C GLY A 314 -9.91 16.95 5.90
N ALA A 315 -10.38 15.69 5.87
CA ALA A 315 -10.42 14.89 4.63
C ALA A 315 -11.50 15.40 3.67
N GLU A 316 -11.14 15.58 2.40
CA GLU A 316 -12.06 16.03 1.35
C GLU A 316 -12.91 14.89 0.77
N GLU A 317 -12.49 13.62 0.91
CA GLU A 317 -13.16 12.45 0.30
C GLU A 317 -13.26 11.23 1.25
N PRO A 318 -14.06 11.30 2.33
CA PRO A 318 -14.06 10.31 3.42
C PRO A 318 -14.79 8.99 3.13
N ALA A 319 -15.48 8.83 1.99
CA ALA A 319 -16.31 7.64 1.72
C ALA A 319 -16.46 7.34 0.22
N PRO A 320 -15.38 6.98 -0.50
CA PRO A 320 -15.42 6.67 -1.91
C PRO A 320 -16.20 5.38 -2.18
N ARG A 321 -16.82 5.28 -3.36
CA ARG A 321 -17.39 4.02 -3.83
C ARG A 321 -16.33 3.16 -4.52
N TRP A 322 -16.47 1.85 -4.39
CA TRP A 322 -15.55 0.85 -4.92
C TRP A 322 -15.29 0.97 -6.44
N TYR A 323 -16.30 1.40 -7.20
CA TYR A 323 -16.21 1.55 -8.65
C TYR A 323 -15.91 2.99 -9.09
N GLU A 324 -15.81 3.93 -8.16
CA GLU A 324 -15.49 5.32 -8.49
C GLU A 324 -14.00 5.48 -8.76
N ARG A 325 -13.68 6.26 -9.80
CA ARG A 325 -12.30 6.68 -10.08
C ARG A 325 -12.07 8.03 -9.42
N VAL A 326 -11.64 7.99 -8.17
CA VAL A 326 -11.21 9.19 -7.43
C VAL A 326 -9.68 9.25 -7.48
N THR A 327 -9.14 10.44 -7.75
CA THR A 327 -7.71 10.72 -7.55
C THR A 327 -7.60 11.50 -6.25
N LEU A 328 -6.92 10.93 -5.26
CA LEU A 328 -6.75 11.56 -3.95
C LEU A 328 -5.47 12.41 -3.97
N GLY A 329 -5.61 13.71 -3.72
CA GLY A 329 -4.48 14.56 -3.32
C GLY A 329 -4.17 14.39 -1.83
N CYS A 330 -3.18 15.12 -1.31
CA CYS A 330 -2.78 15.05 0.10
C CYS A 330 -3.97 15.30 1.06
N THR A 331 -4.84 16.25 0.70
CA THR A 331 -6.07 16.62 1.42
C THR A 331 -7.18 15.57 1.32
N GLY A 332 -7.03 14.58 0.44
CA GLY A 332 -8.00 13.51 0.26
C GLY A 332 -8.13 12.63 1.50
N CYS A 333 -7.04 12.44 2.24
CA CYS A 333 -7.02 11.58 3.44
C CYS A 333 -7.06 12.39 4.74
N HIS A 334 -6.31 13.49 4.84
CA HIS A 334 -6.26 14.34 6.04
C HIS A 334 -5.99 15.79 5.64
N GLY A 335 -6.28 16.76 6.51
CA GLY A 335 -5.86 18.15 6.26
C GLY A 335 -4.34 18.25 6.04
N PHE A 336 -3.88 19.15 5.16
CA PHE A 336 -2.46 19.32 4.85
C PHE A 336 -1.95 20.72 5.26
N PRO A 337 -1.10 20.85 6.30
CA PRO A 337 -0.74 19.82 7.29
C PRO A 337 -1.93 19.44 8.20
N PRO A 338 -1.87 18.30 8.92
CA PRO A 338 -2.90 17.94 9.89
C PRO A 338 -3.07 19.07 10.91
N MET A 339 -4.30 19.45 11.27
CA MET A 339 -4.49 20.61 12.17
C MET A 339 -4.07 20.34 13.63
N GLN A 340 -3.90 19.07 14.01
CA GLN A 340 -3.52 18.66 15.37
C GLN A 340 -2.60 17.44 15.33
N LEU A 341 -1.73 17.36 16.34
CA LEU A 341 -0.97 16.14 16.63
C LEU A 341 -1.90 15.04 17.17
N ARG A 342 -1.57 13.77 16.95
CA ARG A 342 -2.40 12.63 17.38
C ARG A 342 -2.67 12.55 18.89
N ARG A 343 -1.81 13.16 19.72
CA ARG A 343 -1.94 13.18 21.19
C ARG A 343 -2.58 14.46 21.72
N GLY A 344 -3.13 15.31 20.85
CA GLY A 344 -3.45 16.69 21.18
C GLY A 344 -2.19 17.58 21.07
N GLY A 345 -2.42 18.87 20.86
CA GLY A 345 -1.37 19.83 20.48
C GLY A 345 -1.51 20.31 19.04
N ALA A 346 -1.05 21.53 18.77
CA ALA A 346 -1.09 22.11 17.43
C ALA A 346 0.05 21.53 16.59
N HIS A 347 -0.26 21.05 15.38
CA HIS A 347 0.79 20.77 14.41
C HIS A 347 1.33 22.10 13.90
N LEU A 348 2.65 22.25 13.85
CA LEU A 348 3.26 23.47 13.34
C LEU A 348 2.97 23.62 11.85
N PRO A 349 2.54 24.80 11.38
CA PRO A 349 2.34 25.03 9.95
C PRO A 349 3.70 25.09 9.23
N GLY A 350 3.89 24.26 8.21
CA GLY A 350 5.08 24.25 7.38
C GLY A 350 4.84 23.49 6.07
N GLU A 351 5.48 23.93 4.98
CA GLU A 351 5.35 23.30 3.65
C GLU A 351 6.32 22.14 3.44
N ASP A 352 7.40 22.06 4.24
CA ASP A 352 8.38 20.97 4.18
C ASP A 352 8.22 20.04 5.40
N CYS A 353 7.44 18.98 5.20
CA CYS A 353 7.21 17.97 6.22
C CYS A 353 8.46 17.12 6.50
N THR A 354 9.40 17.04 5.55
CA THR A 354 10.57 16.15 5.62
C THR A 354 11.59 16.57 6.66
N VAL A 355 11.48 17.81 7.14
CA VAL A 355 12.24 18.31 8.31
C VAL A 355 11.97 17.47 9.54
N CYS A 356 10.72 17.01 9.73
CA CYS A 356 10.32 16.27 10.92
C CYS A 356 9.92 14.82 10.59
N HIS A 357 9.39 14.54 9.40
CA HIS A 357 8.75 13.26 9.07
C HIS A 357 9.43 12.52 7.94
N THR A 358 9.47 11.19 8.03
CA THR A 358 9.79 10.33 6.89
C THR A 358 8.51 10.06 6.10
N LEU A 359 8.48 10.52 4.84
CA LEU A 359 7.35 10.34 3.92
C LEU A 359 7.62 9.23 2.92
N GLU A 360 7.92 8.02 3.40
CA GLU A 360 8.10 6.85 2.53
C GLU A 360 6.77 6.11 2.33
N PRO A 361 6.48 5.54 1.14
CA PRO A 361 5.21 4.85 0.87
C PRO A 361 4.88 3.70 1.82
N ALA A 362 5.89 3.12 2.45
CA ALA A 362 5.73 2.03 3.43
C ALA A 362 5.40 2.54 4.84
N SER A 363 5.94 3.69 5.24
CA SER A 363 5.79 4.24 6.59
C SER A 363 4.63 5.22 6.69
N HIS A 364 4.40 6.06 5.67
CA HIS A 364 3.37 7.10 5.71
C HIS A 364 1.95 6.62 6.12
N PRO A 365 1.42 5.47 5.62
CA PRO A 365 0.08 4.99 5.98
C PRO A 365 0.05 4.04 7.20
N ASN A 366 1.19 3.75 7.86
CA ASN A 366 1.30 2.68 8.87
C ASN A 366 0.49 2.92 10.15
N GLY A 367 0.00 4.14 10.38
CA GLY A 367 -0.73 4.47 11.59
C GLY A 367 0.17 4.93 12.75
N GLU A 368 1.43 5.25 12.50
CA GLU A 368 2.39 5.78 13.46
C GLU A 368 2.82 7.21 13.07
N ILE A 369 3.65 7.87 13.90
CA ILE A 369 4.32 9.12 13.56
C ILE A 369 5.80 8.78 13.38
N ASP A 370 6.22 8.65 12.13
CA ASP A 370 7.61 8.40 11.79
C ASP A 370 8.38 9.72 11.76
N LEU A 371 9.42 9.84 12.59
CA LEU A 371 10.29 11.00 12.62
C LEU A 371 11.53 10.75 11.74
N ALA A 372 11.90 11.75 10.94
CA ALA A 372 13.11 11.71 10.09
C ALA A 372 14.41 11.91 10.88
N VAL A 373 14.29 12.20 12.18
CA VAL A 373 15.39 12.54 13.08
C VAL A 373 15.36 11.64 14.32
N ASP A 374 16.53 11.47 14.95
CA ASP A 374 16.63 10.75 16.23
C ASP A 374 15.85 11.51 17.33
N PRO A 375 14.77 10.93 17.89
CA PRO A 375 13.94 11.59 18.89
C PRO A 375 14.64 11.79 20.25
N THR A 376 15.85 11.27 20.41
CA THR A 376 16.69 11.45 21.59
C THR A 376 17.68 12.61 21.46
N ARG A 377 17.73 13.25 20.29
CA ARG A 377 18.67 14.33 19.97
C ARG A 377 17.97 15.64 19.68
N CYS A 378 18.25 16.66 20.50
CA CYS A 378 17.70 18.00 20.30
C CYS A 378 18.21 18.66 19.00
N ASP A 379 19.45 18.33 18.60
CA ASP A 379 20.11 18.89 17.41
C ASP A 379 19.53 18.38 16.07
N GLY A 380 18.57 17.45 16.13
CA GLY A 380 17.88 16.94 14.94
C GLY A 380 16.91 17.93 14.31
N CYS A 381 16.20 18.74 15.11
CA CYS A 381 15.19 19.68 14.62
C CYS A 381 15.62 21.16 14.69
N HIS A 382 16.44 21.51 15.69
CA HIS A 382 16.94 22.86 15.93
C HIS A 382 18.39 22.77 16.38
N SER A 383 19.15 23.86 16.42
CA SER A 383 20.55 23.79 16.88
C SER A 383 20.65 23.57 18.41
N GLY A 384 21.75 22.97 18.86
CA GLY A 384 22.06 22.75 20.29
C GLY A 384 23.37 23.42 20.74
N PRO A 385 23.71 23.37 22.06
CA PRO A 385 24.98 23.85 22.59
C PRO A 385 26.18 23.25 21.85
N GLY A 386 27.15 24.08 21.44
CA GLY A 386 28.33 23.63 20.68
C GLY A 386 28.10 23.32 19.19
N SER A 387 26.89 23.55 18.65
CA SER A 387 26.63 23.44 17.21
C SER A 387 27.45 24.45 16.39
N GLN A 388 27.76 24.12 15.13
CA GLN A 388 28.39 25.07 14.22
C GLN A 388 27.46 26.26 13.95
N LEU A 389 27.98 27.48 14.07
CA LEU A 389 27.25 28.70 13.71
C LEU A 389 26.96 28.72 12.20
N PRO A 390 25.81 29.29 11.76
CA PRO A 390 24.78 29.94 12.57
C PRO A 390 23.81 28.96 13.24
N PHE A 391 23.32 29.35 14.42
CA PHE A 391 22.23 28.65 15.10
C PHE A 391 20.97 28.66 14.22
N ARG A 392 20.29 27.52 14.14
CA ARG A 392 19.08 27.30 13.35
C ARG A 392 17.88 27.05 14.25
N GLY A 393 16.80 27.80 14.03
CA GLY A 393 15.50 27.59 14.66
C GLY A 393 14.74 26.42 14.04
N LEU A 394 13.60 26.06 14.64
CA LEU A 394 12.80 24.91 14.23
C LEU A 394 12.32 24.97 12.76
N HIS A 395 12.08 26.18 12.22
CA HIS A 395 11.67 26.36 10.82
C HIS A 395 12.83 26.76 9.92
N GLY A 396 14.06 26.50 10.36
CA GLY A 396 15.25 26.83 9.60
C GLY A 396 15.67 28.30 9.68
N GLU A 397 15.11 29.07 10.61
CA GLU A 397 15.45 30.48 10.78
C GLU A 397 16.92 30.62 11.21
N THR A 398 17.59 31.68 10.75
CA THR A 398 18.97 32.01 11.15
C THR A 398 19.17 33.50 11.43
N ASP A 399 18.11 34.31 11.33
CA ASP A 399 18.18 35.75 11.55
C ASP A 399 18.18 36.08 13.05
N PRO A 400 19.24 36.68 13.61
CA PRO A 400 19.32 37.02 15.03
C PRO A 400 18.27 38.06 15.48
N ALA A 401 17.57 38.73 14.56
CA ALA A 401 16.44 39.61 14.92
C ALA A 401 15.20 38.82 15.39
N LEU A 402 15.10 37.53 15.06
CA LEU A 402 13.98 36.67 15.43
C LEU A 402 14.17 36.11 16.84
N LEU A 403 13.09 36.04 17.63
CA LEU A 403 13.11 35.50 19.00
C LEU A 403 13.69 34.07 19.07
N ALA A 404 13.37 33.25 18.07
CA ALA A 404 13.85 31.87 17.97
C ALA A 404 15.38 31.75 17.88
N ILE A 405 16.06 32.79 17.37
CA ILE A 405 17.52 32.81 17.20
C ILE A 405 18.14 33.71 18.25
N GLY A 406 17.83 35.01 18.22
CA GLY A 406 18.32 36.01 19.17
C GLY A 406 19.78 35.81 19.59
N ALA A 407 20.01 35.90 20.89
CA ALA A 407 21.32 35.74 21.51
C ALA A 407 21.71 34.27 21.79
N HIS A 408 21.03 33.25 21.25
CA HIS A 408 21.43 31.85 21.45
C HIS A 408 22.89 31.62 21.04
N SER A 409 23.30 32.16 19.89
CA SER A 409 24.65 31.95 19.36
C SER A 409 25.75 32.37 20.33
N VAL A 410 25.56 33.46 21.10
CA VAL A 410 26.59 33.95 22.04
C VAL A 410 26.53 33.23 23.39
N HIS A 411 25.35 32.78 23.83
CA HIS A 411 25.22 32.04 25.09
C HIS A 411 25.65 30.57 24.93
N LEU A 412 25.27 29.93 23.83
CA LEU A 412 25.52 28.51 23.58
C LEU A 412 26.91 28.21 23.00
N ALA A 413 27.56 29.18 22.37
CA ALA A 413 28.97 29.06 21.99
C ALA A 413 29.92 29.51 23.11
N GLY A 414 29.42 30.25 24.10
CA GLY A 414 30.23 30.96 25.08
C GLY A 414 30.90 32.21 24.49
N SER A 415 31.69 32.88 25.32
CA SER A 415 32.43 34.10 24.96
C SER A 415 33.83 34.07 25.55
N PHE A 416 34.61 35.13 25.35
CA PHE A 416 35.93 35.22 25.97
C PHE A 416 35.88 35.29 27.50
N PHE A 417 34.73 35.60 28.13
CA PHE A 417 34.56 35.70 29.59
C PHE A 417 33.44 34.79 30.12
N ALA A 418 32.83 33.95 29.28
CA ALA A 418 31.77 33.03 29.70
C ALA A 418 31.94 31.68 29.04
N ARG A 419 31.80 30.60 29.81
CA ARG A 419 31.61 29.26 29.24
C ARG A 419 30.30 29.19 28.45
N PRO A 420 30.16 28.23 27.51
CA PRO A 420 28.85 27.86 26.97
C PRO A 420 27.83 27.59 28.08
N LEU A 421 26.63 28.15 27.92
CA LEU A 421 25.50 27.88 28.80
C LEU A 421 24.70 26.67 28.32
N ASP A 422 24.07 25.99 29.27
CA ASP A 422 23.23 24.84 29.01
C ASP A 422 21.80 25.31 28.71
N CYS A 423 21.05 24.58 27.87
CA CYS A 423 19.65 24.92 27.57
C CYS A 423 18.80 25.04 28.85
N ALA A 424 19.12 24.21 29.84
CA ALA A 424 18.45 24.16 31.15
C ALA A 424 18.60 25.45 31.98
N ASP A 425 19.59 26.30 31.67
CA ASP A 425 19.74 27.58 32.36
C ASP A 425 18.58 28.56 32.04
N CYS A 426 17.89 28.38 30.90
CA CYS A 426 16.79 29.24 30.45
C CYS A 426 15.48 28.50 30.15
N HIS A 427 15.52 27.21 29.81
CA HIS A 427 14.37 26.44 29.39
C HIS A 427 14.22 25.17 30.22
N GLN A 428 12.99 24.69 30.35
CA GLN A 428 12.77 23.33 30.82
C GLN A 428 13.08 22.35 29.67
N VAL A 429 14.23 21.68 29.75
CA VAL A 429 14.63 20.69 28.73
C VAL A 429 13.86 19.39 28.98
N PRO A 430 13.04 18.92 28.03
CA PRO A 430 12.31 17.67 28.18
C PRO A 430 13.21 16.45 28.01
N ASP A 431 12.84 15.33 28.63
CA ASP A 431 13.57 14.06 28.53
C ASP A 431 13.49 13.41 27.13
N SER A 432 12.51 13.82 26.30
CA SER A 432 12.39 13.37 24.91
C SER A 432 11.59 14.38 24.07
N VAL A 433 11.73 14.31 22.74
CA VAL A 433 10.96 15.16 21.82
C VAL A 433 9.44 14.92 21.85
N THR A 434 8.98 13.84 22.47
CA THR A 434 7.53 13.54 22.58
C THR A 434 6.98 13.77 23.99
N ALA A 435 7.81 14.31 24.89
CA ALA A 435 7.36 14.67 26.22
C ALA A 435 6.27 15.74 26.14
N GLU A 436 5.34 15.68 27.09
CA GLU A 436 4.30 16.70 27.25
C GLU A 436 4.94 18.08 27.46
N GLY A 437 4.43 19.09 26.76
CA GLY A 437 4.98 20.45 26.78
C GLY A 437 6.18 20.71 25.87
N HIS A 438 6.67 19.73 25.09
CA HIS A 438 7.72 20.01 24.09
C HIS A 438 7.17 20.48 22.74
N LEU A 439 6.21 19.73 22.18
CA LEU A 439 5.61 19.98 20.85
C LEU A 439 4.24 20.64 20.99
N ASP A 440 4.18 21.77 21.69
CA ASP A 440 2.97 22.55 21.89
C ASP A 440 3.05 23.92 21.19
N ALA A 441 2.19 24.85 21.60
CA ALA A 441 2.03 26.12 20.89
C ALA A 441 3.20 27.06 21.19
N PRO A 442 3.84 27.65 20.16
CA PRO A 442 4.93 28.60 20.38
C PRO A 442 4.43 29.89 21.07
N PRO A 443 5.33 30.61 21.76
CA PRO A 443 6.77 30.36 21.92
C PRO A 443 7.10 29.39 23.08
N ALA A 444 8.29 28.79 23.03
CA ALA A 444 8.78 27.92 24.11
C ALA A 444 8.87 28.64 25.46
N GLU A 445 8.57 27.93 26.54
CA GLU A 445 8.57 28.44 27.91
C GLU A 445 9.98 28.78 28.37
N VAL A 446 10.14 29.98 28.93
CA VAL A 446 11.38 30.41 29.58
C VAL A 446 11.24 30.20 31.09
N VAL A 447 11.99 29.22 31.61
CA VAL A 447 12.03 28.86 33.03
C VAL A 447 13.49 28.85 33.46
N PHE A 448 13.92 29.96 34.08
CA PHE A 448 15.31 30.15 34.46
C PHE A 448 15.75 29.20 35.58
N SER A 449 16.94 28.65 35.44
CA SER A 449 17.59 27.83 36.47
C SER A 449 19.11 28.04 36.45
N GLY A 450 19.84 27.24 37.22
CA GLY A 450 21.30 27.23 37.18
C GLY A 450 21.93 28.61 37.38
N VAL A 451 22.84 28.98 36.48
CA VAL A 451 23.61 30.22 36.60
C VAL A 451 22.73 31.48 36.51
N ALA A 452 21.60 31.42 35.80
CA ALA A 452 20.71 32.57 35.66
C ALA A 452 20.16 33.04 37.02
N THR A 453 19.93 32.10 37.95
CA THR A 453 19.38 32.33 39.29
C THR A 453 20.44 32.50 40.39
N ALA A 454 21.73 32.41 40.04
CA ALA A 454 22.83 32.48 40.99
C ALA A 454 22.79 33.77 41.83
N GLY A 455 23.30 33.71 43.06
CA GLY A 455 23.29 34.88 43.96
C GLY A 455 21.90 35.26 44.51
N GLY A 456 20.93 34.35 44.46
CA GLY A 456 19.57 34.58 44.99
C GLY A 456 18.71 35.46 44.09
N ARG A 457 19.01 35.48 42.78
CA ARG A 457 18.30 36.27 41.79
C ARG A 457 16.95 35.65 41.45
N THR A 458 16.03 36.48 40.97
CA THR A 458 14.68 36.08 40.52
C THR A 458 14.48 36.50 39.07
N PRO A 459 15.12 35.82 38.11
CA PRO A 459 15.12 36.25 36.73
C PRO A 459 13.73 36.15 36.10
N ALA A 460 13.42 37.07 35.18
CA ALA A 460 12.15 37.09 34.46
C ALA A 460 12.34 37.43 32.98
N TRP A 461 11.47 36.85 32.15
CA TRP A 461 11.42 37.05 30.70
C TRP A 461 10.13 37.77 30.29
N GLU A 462 10.26 38.82 29.48
CA GLU A 462 9.12 39.54 28.89
C GLU A 462 9.14 39.38 27.36
N ALA A 463 8.29 38.49 26.86
CA ALA A 463 8.23 38.12 25.45
C ALA A 463 7.90 39.30 24.53
N ALA A 464 7.04 40.24 24.96
CA ALA A 464 6.62 41.37 24.12
C ALA A 464 7.75 42.36 23.83
N SER A 465 8.72 42.47 24.75
CA SER A 465 9.88 43.36 24.60
C SER A 465 11.16 42.62 24.25
N ALA A 466 11.13 41.29 24.21
CA ALA A 466 12.30 40.43 24.07
C ALA A 466 13.38 40.74 25.12
N THR A 467 13.01 40.95 26.39
CA THR A 467 13.98 41.33 27.44
C THR A 467 14.01 40.34 28.60
N CYS A 468 15.21 40.09 29.09
CA CYS A 468 15.44 39.43 30.38
C CYS A 468 15.68 40.48 31.46
N SER A 469 15.26 40.20 32.69
CA SER A 469 15.50 41.06 33.86
C SER A 469 15.92 40.23 35.06
N ASP A 470 16.64 40.87 35.99
CA ASP A 470 17.15 40.27 37.24
C ASP A 470 17.89 38.93 37.05
N THR A 471 18.61 38.77 35.93
CA THR A 471 19.52 37.63 35.73
C THR A 471 20.85 37.87 36.44
N TRP A 472 21.61 36.81 36.68
CA TRP A 472 22.96 36.92 37.26
C TRP A 472 23.91 37.79 36.41
N CYS A 473 23.92 37.67 35.07
CA CYS A 473 24.86 38.37 34.19
C CYS A 473 24.35 39.73 33.67
N HIS A 474 23.04 39.85 33.46
CA HIS A 474 22.40 41.02 32.88
C HIS A 474 21.23 41.46 33.78
N GLY A 475 21.57 41.98 34.96
CA GLY A 475 20.61 42.43 35.97
C GLY A 475 21.16 43.59 36.80
N ALA A 476 20.27 44.40 37.37
CA ALA A 476 20.61 45.69 38.01
C ALA A 476 21.47 45.61 39.28
N ALA A 477 21.79 44.40 39.74
CA ALA A 477 22.34 44.16 41.06
C ALA A 477 23.82 43.73 41.07
N LEU A 478 24.50 43.85 39.93
CA LEU A 478 25.96 43.81 39.85
C LEU A 478 26.50 45.24 39.88
N ASP A 479 27.20 45.58 40.97
CA ASP A 479 27.68 46.92 41.25
C ASP A 479 28.62 47.44 40.15
N GLY A 480 28.35 48.65 39.63
CA GLY A 480 29.15 49.29 38.58
C GLY A 480 28.96 48.76 37.15
N GLY A 481 28.02 47.84 36.91
CA GLY A 481 27.69 47.33 35.57
C GLY A 481 26.93 48.32 34.69
N GLN A 482 27.34 48.48 33.43
CA GLN A 482 26.71 49.43 32.50
C GLN A 482 25.60 48.83 31.62
N ARG A 483 25.45 47.50 31.57
CA ARG A 483 24.49 46.82 30.67
C ARG A 483 23.68 45.76 31.41
N VAL A 484 22.65 46.23 32.08
CA VAL A 484 21.85 45.42 33.02
C VAL A 484 20.52 44.90 32.48
N THR A 485 20.10 45.31 31.27
CA THR A 485 18.86 44.86 30.61
C THR A 485 18.97 44.89 29.08
N PRO A 486 19.87 44.09 28.47
CA PRO A 486 19.98 44.02 27.01
C PRO A 486 18.75 43.31 26.39
N PRO A 487 18.28 43.73 25.20
CA PRO A 487 17.29 42.98 24.45
C PRO A 487 17.90 41.70 23.87
N TRP A 488 17.15 40.60 23.93
CA TRP A 488 17.51 39.26 23.48
C TRP A 488 17.88 39.17 22.00
N ASN A 489 17.21 39.95 21.16
CA ASN A 489 17.44 40.03 19.72
C ASN A 489 18.18 41.31 19.31
N GLY A 490 18.90 41.95 20.24
CA GLY A 490 19.73 43.11 19.97
C GLY A 490 21.16 42.76 19.53
N ASP A 491 21.86 43.76 18.98
CA ASP A 491 23.26 43.68 18.55
C ASP A 491 24.26 44.04 19.67
N GLN A 492 23.77 44.16 20.92
CA GLN A 492 24.54 44.70 22.03
C GLN A 492 25.41 43.63 22.71
N GLN A 493 26.58 43.36 22.13
CA GLN A 493 27.59 42.50 22.77
C GLN A 493 28.10 43.10 24.09
N VAL A 494 28.25 42.26 25.11
CA VAL A 494 28.80 42.64 26.42
C VAL A 494 30.33 42.48 26.44
N GLY A 495 31.02 43.46 27.03
CA GLY A 495 32.46 43.44 27.31
C GLY A 495 32.76 43.71 28.78
N CYS A 496 34.03 43.80 29.16
CA CYS A 496 34.45 44.15 30.52
C CYS A 496 33.76 45.44 30.99
N GLY A 497 33.30 45.50 32.25
CA GLY A 497 32.54 46.64 32.78
C GLY A 497 31.03 46.59 32.50
N SER A 498 30.56 45.64 31.68
CA SER A 498 29.12 45.49 31.40
C SER A 498 28.36 44.90 32.57
N CYS A 499 28.97 43.94 33.27
CA CYS A 499 28.36 43.19 34.36
C CYS A 499 28.66 43.85 35.70
N HIS A 500 29.93 44.02 36.06
CA HIS A 500 30.37 44.71 37.28
C HIS A 500 31.41 45.79 36.95
N GLY A 501 31.63 46.72 37.86
CA GLY A 501 32.72 47.70 37.76
C GLY A 501 34.08 47.00 37.68
N VAL A 502 35.01 47.53 36.89
CA VAL A 502 36.36 46.96 36.74
C VAL A 502 37.39 48.00 37.20
N PRO A 503 37.85 47.96 38.47
CA PRO A 503 37.39 47.11 39.58
C PRO A 503 36.02 47.56 40.15
N PRO A 504 35.32 46.71 40.93
CA PRO A 504 34.07 47.09 41.57
C PRO A 504 34.32 48.19 42.60
N GLU A 505 33.29 48.94 43.01
CA GLU A 505 33.47 50.01 43.99
C GLU A 505 33.70 49.43 45.40
N GLN A 506 32.99 48.34 45.73
CA GLN A 506 33.03 47.69 47.03
C GLN A 506 33.34 46.18 46.93
N LEU A 507 33.97 45.67 47.98
CA LEU A 507 34.09 44.25 48.29
C LEU A 507 32.73 43.70 48.77
N ARG A 508 32.54 42.39 48.73
CA ARG A 508 31.33 41.74 49.30
C ARG A 508 31.12 42.04 50.80
N SER A 509 32.18 42.42 51.51
CA SER A 509 32.11 42.87 52.92
C SER A 509 31.56 44.29 53.10
N GLY A 510 31.33 45.03 52.01
CA GLY A 510 30.94 46.45 52.02
C GLY A 510 32.12 47.42 52.18
N ALA A 511 33.35 46.93 52.33
CA ALA A 511 34.55 47.77 52.33
C ALA A 511 34.92 48.20 50.91
N MET A 512 35.58 49.34 50.74
CA MET A 512 36.02 49.82 49.43
C MET A 512 37.02 48.86 48.78
N HIS A 513 36.82 48.54 47.51
CA HIS A 513 37.77 47.75 46.75
C HIS A 513 39.05 48.57 46.48
N PRO A 514 40.26 48.01 46.68
CA PRO A 514 41.50 48.70 46.34
C PRO A 514 41.58 48.93 44.82
N LYS A 515 41.77 50.18 44.38
CA LYS A 515 41.95 50.50 42.96
C LYS A 515 43.36 50.07 42.52
N ALA A 516 43.48 48.86 41.99
CA ALA A 516 44.73 48.28 41.48
C ALA A 516 44.57 47.87 40.01
N GLU A 517 45.61 48.08 39.20
CA GLU A 517 45.63 47.73 37.77
C GLU A 517 46.06 46.27 37.51
N ARG A 518 46.63 45.60 38.53
CA ARG A 518 47.09 44.21 38.47
C ARG A 518 46.15 43.30 39.25
N CYS A 519 45.12 42.84 38.56
CA CYS A 519 44.07 42.02 39.17
C CYS A 519 44.60 40.66 39.62
N GLY A 520 45.56 40.07 38.90
CA GLY A 520 46.10 38.73 39.17
C GLY A 520 46.86 38.61 40.49
N GLY A 521 47.34 39.71 41.05
CA GLY A 521 47.92 39.72 42.39
C GLY A 521 46.94 39.26 43.49
N CYS A 522 45.64 39.57 43.35
CA CYS A 522 44.61 39.14 44.30
C CYS A 522 43.67 38.10 43.69
N HIS A 523 43.38 38.17 42.40
CA HIS A 523 42.44 37.30 41.68
C HIS A 523 43.15 36.30 40.75
N GLY A 524 44.42 35.96 41.06
CA GLY A 524 45.29 35.12 40.24
C GLY A 524 44.80 33.70 39.97
N GLN A 525 43.75 33.25 40.67
CA GLN A 525 43.07 31.99 40.39
C GLN A 525 42.11 32.08 39.20
N VAL A 526 41.71 33.28 38.80
CA VAL A 526 40.70 33.55 37.76
C VAL A 526 41.33 34.27 36.58
N ILE A 527 42.13 35.31 36.84
CA ILE A 527 42.76 36.15 35.81
C ILE A 527 44.21 36.48 36.17
N ASP A 528 45.12 36.46 35.19
CA ASP A 528 46.53 36.83 35.40
C ASP A 528 46.76 38.34 35.24
N ASP A 529 47.96 38.81 35.57
CA ASP A 529 48.35 40.23 35.43
C ASP A 529 48.40 40.73 33.97
N ARG A 530 48.28 39.83 32.98
CA ARG A 530 48.17 40.13 31.55
C ARG A 530 46.72 40.10 31.06
N TRP A 531 45.74 40.09 31.98
CA TRP A 531 44.32 40.03 31.68
C TRP A 531 43.91 38.79 30.89
N GLN A 532 44.64 37.68 31.08
CA GLN A 532 44.31 36.38 30.50
C GLN A 532 43.63 35.51 31.56
N TRP A 533 42.59 34.78 31.16
CA TRP A 533 41.88 33.87 32.05
C TRP A 533 42.78 32.70 32.43
N VAL A 534 42.96 32.51 33.74
CA VAL A 534 43.62 31.35 34.33
C VAL A 534 42.64 30.19 34.43
N ASP A 535 41.43 30.49 34.89
CA ASP A 535 40.32 29.53 34.96
C ASP A 535 39.00 30.26 34.69
N LEU A 536 38.47 30.08 33.49
CA LEU A 536 37.24 30.74 33.06
C LEU A 536 36.00 30.22 33.81
N ALA A 537 36.03 28.97 34.28
CA ALA A 537 34.88 28.38 34.99
C ALA A 537 34.60 29.10 36.31
N LYS A 538 35.65 29.60 36.96
CA LYS A 538 35.55 30.36 38.22
C LYS A 538 35.03 31.78 38.04
N HIS A 539 35.09 32.35 36.83
CA HIS A 539 34.63 33.72 36.62
C HIS A 539 33.10 33.87 36.82
N LEU A 540 32.33 32.80 36.58
CA LEU A 540 30.86 32.81 36.61
C LEU A 540 30.24 31.82 37.59
N ASP A 541 30.97 31.36 38.61
CA ASP A 541 30.46 30.38 39.59
C ASP A 541 29.74 31.01 40.81
N GLY A 542 29.67 32.34 40.85
CA GLY A 542 29.03 33.10 41.93
C GLY A 542 29.90 33.27 43.18
N GLN A 543 31.16 32.84 43.15
CA GLN A 543 32.14 33.09 44.21
C GLN A 543 33.12 34.20 43.80
N VAL A 544 33.90 34.69 44.77
CA VAL A 544 34.96 35.67 44.50
C VAL A 544 36.25 35.05 45.00
N GLU A 545 37.12 34.70 44.08
CA GLU A 545 38.38 34.04 44.37
C GLU A 545 39.40 35.12 44.69
N VAL A 546 39.81 35.15 45.95
CA VAL A 546 40.93 35.97 46.41
C VAL A 546 42.04 35.01 46.82
N GLY A 547 43.20 35.12 46.17
CA GLY A 547 44.42 34.42 46.57
C GLY A 547 44.92 34.91 47.94
N PRO A 548 45.70 34.09 48.66
CA PRO A 548 46.44 34.54 49.83
C PRO A 548 47.51 35.58 49.50
#